data_AF-A0A7J8WBM4-F1
#
_entry.id   AF-A0A7J8WBM4-F1
#
_cell.length_a   1.000
_cell.length_b   1.000
_cell.length_c   1.000
_cell.angle_alpha   90.00
_cell.angle_beta   90.00
_cell.angle_gamma   90.00
#
_symmetry.space_group_name_H-M   'P 1'
#
loop_
_entity.id
_entity.type
_entity.pdbx_description
1 polymer ?
#
loop_
_entity_poly.entity_id
_entity_poly.type
_entity_poly.pdbx_seq_one_letter_code
_entity_poly.pdbx_strand_id
1 'polypeptide(L)'
;MMMALKEETMGTTRALSTRIDELVGELALCRATMGKEVANAALNNENVPKLKKFVGTRSACNVDNFLWRIKNYFHSTIDKRQGEIGTMQEFQCELKRQFYPVFTEEEAQTKLQGITQRDTVGEYVREFKELMLQVSEVTEREVLLAF
;
A
#
# COMPACT_ATOMS: atom_id res chain seq x y z
N MET A 1 31.19 -48.50 17.76
CA MET A 1 30.07 -47.56 17.97
C MET A 1 30.26 -46.25 17.21
N MET A 2 31.39 -45.55 17.34
CA MET A 2 31.65 -44.25 16.67
C MET A 2 31.61 -44.32 15.12
N MET A 3 32.09 -45.42 14.52
CA MET A 3 32.07 -45.62 13.06
C MET A 3 30.66 -45.80 12.49
N ALA A 4 29.77 -46.48 13.22
CA ALA A 4 28.39 -46.71 12.79
C ALA A 4 27.55 -45.42 12.80
N LEU A 5 27.74 -44.58 13.81
CA LEU A 5 27.11 -43.25 13.90
C LEU A 5 27.57 -42.32 12.77
N LYS A 6 28.84 -42.40 12.36
CA LYS A 6 29.37 -41.62 11.23
C LYS A 6 28.80 -42.06 9.88
N GLU A 7 28.61 -43.36 9.69
CA GLU A 7 28.00 -43.92 8.47
C GLU A 7 26.53 -43.48 8.35
N GLU A 8 25.78 -43.55 9.45
CA GLU A 8 24.36 -43.17 9.51
C GLU A 8 24.16 -41.66 9.28
N THR A 9 25.00 -40.82 9.90
CA THR A 9 24.98 -39.36 9.69
C THR A 9 25.38 -38.97 8.26
N MET A 10 26.31 -39.68 7.64
CA MET A 10 26.68 -39.47 6.24
C MET A 10 25.56 -39.90 5.28
N GLY A 11 24.88 -41.00 5.59
CA GLY A 11 23.72 -41.49 4.84
C GLY A 11 22.55 -40.50 4.86
N THR A 12 22.21 -39.99 6.04
CA THR A 12 21.15 -38.98 6.20
C THR A 12 21.52 -37.66 5.51
N THR A 13 22.76 -37.20 5.62
CA THR A 13 23.25 -36.00 4.92
C THR A 13 23.12 -36.14 3.40
N ARG A 14 23.46 -37.31 2.85
CA ARG A 14 23.37 -37.58 1.41
C ARG A 14 21.91 -37.61 0.93
N ALA A 15 21.02 -38.25 1.69
CA ALA A 15 19.59 -38.30 1.38
C ALA A 15 18.93 -36.90 1.38
N LEU A 16 19.31 -36.05 2.34
CA LEU A 16 18.82 -34.67 2.40
C LEU A 16 19.31 -33.83 1.21
N SER A 17 20.58 -33.99 0.81
CA SER A 17 21.11 -33.30 -0.38
C SER A 17 20.34 -33.68 -1.64
N THR A 18 20.06 -34.96 -1.85
CA THR A 18 19.28 -35.42 -3.00
C THR A 18 17.87 -34.83 -3.00
N ARG A 19 17.21 -34.76 -1.82
CA ARG A 19 15.88 -34.19 -1.73
C ARG A 19 15.86 -32.68 -2.00
N ILE A 20 16.92 -31.95 -1.60
CA ILE A 20 17.08 -30.54 -1.92
C ILE A 20 17.20 -30.35 -3.43
N ASP A 21 18.00 -31.15 -4.11
CA ASP A 21 18.19 -31.05 -5.56
C ASP A 21 16.89 -31.34 -6.34
N GLU A 22 16.11 -32.33 -5.90
CA GLU A 22 14.78 -32.62 -6.44
C GLU A 22 13.82 -31.44 -6.24
N LEU A 23 13.73 -30.88 -5.03
CA LEU A 23 12.87 -29.74 -4.74
C LEU A 23 13.28 -28.50 -5.52
N VAL A 24 14.58 -28.27 -5.71
CA VAL A 24 15.09 -27.18 -6.55
C VAL A 24 14.67 -27.39 -8.01
N GLY A 25 14.72 -28.62 -8.51
CA GLY A 25 14.22 -28.98 -9.83
C GLY A 25 12.71 -28.75 -10.00
N GLU A 26 11.91 -29.20 -9.02
CA GLU A 26 10.45 -28.97 -9.00
C GLU A 26 10.11 -27.48 -8.92
N LEU A 27 10.83 -26.69 -8.11
CA LEU A 27 10.65 -25.24 -8.03
C LEU A 27 11.00 -24.53 -9.34
N ALA A 28 12.04 -24.98 -10.06
CA ALA A 28 12.39 -24.44 -11.36
C ALA A 28 11.28 -24.69 -12.40
N LEU A 29 10.67 -25.89 -12.39
CA LEU A 29 9.55 -26.25 -13.26
C LEU A 29 8.28 -25.45 -12.93
N CYS A 30 7.95 -25.35 -11.64
CA CYS A 30 6.83 -24.55 -11.14
C CYS A 30 7.01 -23.08 -11.54
N ARG A 31 8.21 -22.53 -11.37
CA ARG A 31 8.54 -21.15 -11.76
C ARG A 31 8.42 -20.93 -13.27
N ALA A 32 8.85 -21.88 -14.10
CA ALA A 32 8.71 -21.80 -15.56
C ALA A 32 7.23 -21.83 -15.99
N THR A 33 6.41 -22.65 -15.33
CA THR A 33 4.97 -22.77 -15.60
C THR A 33 4.22 -21.53 -15.14
N MET A 34 4.50 -21.05 -13.92
CA MET A 34 3.97 -19.78 -13.42
C MET A 34 4.41 -18.59 -14.28
N GLY A 35 5.65 -18.56 -14.78
CA GLY A 35 6.09 -17.50 -15.70
C GLY A 35 5.28 -17.45 -17.00
N LYS A 36 4.84 -18.62 -17.50
CA LYS A 36 3.96 -18.74 -18.66
C LYS A 36 2.52 -18.33 -18.34
N GLU A 37 1.97 -18.74 -17.20
CA GLU A 37 0.64 -18.31 -16.76
C GLU A 37 0.59 -16.81 -16.43
N VAL A 38 1.63 -16.26 -15.80
CA VAL A 38 1.77 -14.83 -15.50
C VAL A 38 1.92 -14.01 -16.78
N ALA A 39 2.66 -14.50 -17.79
CA ALA A 39 2.70 -13.86 -19.11
C ALA A 39 1.33 -13.86 -19.80
N ASN A 40 0.57 -14.95 -19.68
CA ASN A 40 -0.81 -15.04 -20.19
C ASN A 40 -1.78 -14.14 -19.39
N ALA A 41 -1.60 -14.01 -18.07
CA ALA A 41 -2.40 -13.13 -17.21
C ALA A 41 -2.08 -11.64 -17.44
N ALA A 42 -0.82 -11.28 -17.73
CA ALA A 42 -0.40 -9.93 -18.08
C ALA A 42 -0.99 -9.43 -19.42
N LEU A 43 -1.37 -10.36 -20.31
CA LEU A 43 -2.13 -10.05 -21.52
C LEU A 43 -3.63 -9.87 -21.24
N ASN A 44 -4.15 -10.54 -20.21
CA ASN A 44 -5.55 -10.47 -19.78
C ASN A 44 -5.75 -9.36 -18.73
N ASN A 45 -5.62 -8.10 -19.17
CA ASN A 45 -5.87 -6.88 -18.37
C ASN A 45 -7.35 -6.65 -17.99
N GLU A 46 -8.13 -7.72 -17.80
CA GLU A 46 -9.59 -7.65 -17.68
C GLU A 46 -10.09 -7.55 -16.23
N ASN A 47 -9.28 -8.00 -15.25
CA ASN A 47 -9.64 -7.98 -13.82
C ASN A 47 -9.02 -6.83 -13.03
N VAL A 48 -8.21 -5.98 -13.66
CA VAL A 48 -7.58 -4.84 -12.99
C VAL A 48 -8.51 -3.64 -13.12
N PRO A 49 -9.12 -3.14 -12.02
CA PRO A 49 -10.05 -2.03 -12.11
C PRO A 49 -9.32 -0.80 -12.65
N LYS A 50 -9.77 -0.28 -13.81
CA LYS A 50 -9.21 0.96 -14.37
C LYS A 50 -9.33 2.07 -13.31
N LEU A 51 -8.17 2.60 -12.90
CA LEU A 51 -8.10 3.72 -11.97
C LEU A 51 -8.82 4.93 -12.58
N LYS A 52 -9.74 5.52 -11.82
CA LYS A 52 -10.36 6.80 -12.22
C LYS A 52 -9.27 7.88 -12.24
N LYS A 53 -9.30 8.73 -13.27
CA LYS A 53 -8.37 9.86 -13.40
C LYS A 53 -8.51 10.79 -12.20
N PHE A 54 -7.39 11.27 -11.67
CA PHE A 54 -7.38 12.32 -10.67
C PHE A 54 -7.77 13.64 -11.35
N VAL A 55 -8.79 14.30 -10.81
CA VAL A 55 -9.34 15.55 -11.39
C VAL A 55 -8.52 16.78 -11.01
N GLY A 56 -7.59 16.65 -10.06
CA GLY A 56 -6.72 17.76 -9.62
C GLY A 56 -7.38 18.76 -8.68
N THR A 57 -8.60 18.47 -8.21
CA THR A 57 -9.30 19.33 -7.24
C THR A 57 -8.57 19.33 -5.89
N ARG A 58 -8.26 20.53 -5.38
CA ARG A 58 -7.70 20.72 -4.04
C ARG A 58 -8.78 20.47 -2.97
N SER A 59 -8.98 19.20 -2.63
CA SER A 59 -9.85 18.75 -1.53
C SER A 59 -9.17 17.57 -0.84
N ALA A 60 -9.01 17.70 0.48
CA ALA A 60 -8.44 16.65 1.33
C ALA A 60 -9.11 15.29 1.08
N CYS A 61 -10.45 15.30 1.01
CA CYS A 61 -11.23 14.08 0.79
C CYS A 61 -10.96 13.47 -0.60
N ASN A 62 -10.81 14.28 -1.65
CA ASN A 62 -10.50 13.79 -3.00
C ASN A 62 -9.08 13.23 -3.10
N VAL A 63 -8.11 13.86 -2.44
CA VAL A 63 -6.71 13.40 -2.40
C VAL A 63 -6.62 12.07 -1.65
N ASP A 64 -7.21 11.97 -0.46
CA ASP A 64 -7.20 10.72 0.33
C ASP A 64 -7.93 9.58 -0.38
N ASN A 65 -9.10 9.85 -0.97
CA ASN A 65 -9.84 8.86 -1.75
C ASN A 65 -9.00 8.35 -2.95
N PHE A 66 -8.23 9.23 -3.59
CA PHE A 66 -7.36 8.86 -4.69
C PHE A 66 -6.16 8.03 -4.23
N LEU A 67 -5.48 8.45 -3.16
CA LEU A 67 -4.37 7.73 -2.56
C LEU A 67 -4.78 6.32 -2.11
N TRP A 68 -5.96 6.20 -1.49
CA TRP A 68 -6.51 4.91 -1.09
C TRP A 68 -6.70 3.97 -2.29
N ARG A 69 -7.26 4.47 -3.40
CA ARG A 69 -7.46 3.68 -4.63
C ARG A 69 -6.14 3.24 -5.25
N ILE A 70 -5.15 4.13 -5.29
CA ILE A 70 -3.82 3.82 -5.82
C ILE A 70 -3.12 2.77 -4.95
N LYS A 71 -3.13 2.95 -3.63
CA LYS A 71 -2.54 1.98 -2.69
C LYS A 71 -3.19 0.60 -2.86
N ASN A 72 -4.52 0.56 -2.94
CA ASN A 72 -5.26 -0.69 -3.12
C ASN A 72 -4.99 -1.33 -4.49
N TYR A 73 -4.91 -0.54 -5.56
CA TYR A 73 -4.56 -1.02 -6.89
C TYR A 73 -3.17 -1.66 -6.93
N PHE A 74 -2.16 -1.00 -6.35
CA PHE A 74 -0.82 -1.57 -6.29
C PHE A 74 -0.74 -2.80 -5.37
N HIS A 75 -1.52 -2.82 -4.29
CA HIS A 75 -1.64 -3.98 -3.41
C HIS A 75 -2.30 -5.19 -4.11
N SER A 76 -3.23 -4.95 -5.04
CA SER A 76 -3.93 -6.01 -5.78
C SER A 76 -3.24 -6.43 -7.09
N THR A 77 -2.27 -5.65 -7.58
CA THR A 77 -1.58 -5.90 -8.87
C THR A 77 -0.12 -6.29 -8.73
N ILE A 78 0.54 -5.91 -7.64
CA ILE A 78 1.92 -6.33 -7.34
C ILE A 78 1.84 -7.52 -6.39
N ASP A 79 1.95 -8.73 -6.95
CA ASP A 79 2.18 -9.97 -6.20
C ASP A 79 3.19 -9.72 -5.08
N LYS A 80 2.72 -9.78 -3.82
CA LYS A 80 3.40 -9.93 -2.50
C LYS A 80 4.91 -9.72 -2.39
N ARG A 81 5.51 -8.88 -3.22
CA ARG A 81 6.89 -8.46 -3.10
C ARG A 81 6.85 -7.39 -2.04
N GLN A 82 7.18 -7.84 -0.85
CA GLN A 82 7.55 -7.06 0.31
C GLN A 82 8.73 -6.15 -0.09
N GLY A 83 8.43 -5.10 -0.84
CA GLY A 83 9.32 -4.01 -1.14
C GLY A 83 8.67 -2.80 -0.53
N GLU A 84 9.23 -2.31 0.58
CA GLU A 84 8.98 -0.95 1.03
C GLU A 84 9.41 -0.03 -0.11
N ILE A 85 8.45 0.35 -0.94
CA ILE A 85 8.68 1.29 -2.02
C ILE A 85 8.79 2.66 -1.34
N GLY A 86 10.02 3.08 -1.00
CA GLY A 86 10.30 4.45 -0.55
C GLY A 86 9.74 5.50 -1.51
N THR A 87 9.70 5.18 -2.82
CA THR A 87 9.14 6.07 -3.85
C THR A 87 7.61 6.23 -3.77
N MET A 88 6.88 5.32 -3.13
CA MET A 88 5.42 5.42 -2.95
C MET A 88 5.08 6.32 -1.76
N GLN A 89 5.88 6.25 -0.69
CA GLN A 89 5.72 7.12 0.46
C GLN A 89 6.09 8.56 0.11
N GLU A 90 7.19 8.77 -0.60
CA GLU A 90 7.59 10.09 -1.14
C GLU A 90 6.52 10.66 -2.08
N PHE A 91 5.95 9.83 -2.96
CA PHE A 91 4.83 10.24 -3.82
C PHE A 91 3.60 10.68 -3.02
N GLN A 92 3.22 9.92 -1.97
CA GLN A 92 2.11 10.29 -1.09
C GLN A 92 2.35 11.64 -0.41
N CYS A 93 3.55 11.86 0.11
CA CYS A 93 3.95 13.12 0.73
C CYS A 93 3.88 14.29 -0.26
N GLU A 94 4.46 14.14 -1.45
CA GLU A 94 4.48 15.21 -2.45
C GLU A 94 3.08 15.52 -3.00
N LEU A 95 2.27 14.48 -3.23
CA LEU A 95 0.90 14.67 -3.71
C LEU A 95 0.04 15.38 -2.67
N LYS A 96 0.14 14.99 -1.40
CA LYS A 96 -0.52 15.71 -0.30
C LYS A 96 -0.02 17.15 -0.23
N ARG A 97 1.30 17.37 -0.25
CA ARG A 97 1.89 18.72 -0.23
C ARG A 97 1.33 19.65 -1.32
N GLN A 98 1.06 19.15 -2.52
CA GLN A 98 0.61 19.98 -3.64
C GLN A 98 -0.91 20.16 -3.73
N PHE A 99 -1.69 19.18 -3.26
CA PHE A 99 -3.13 19.11 -3.49
C PHE A 99 -3.98 19.14 -2.21
N TYR A 100 -3.39 19.02 -1.02
CA TYR A 100 -4.12 19.36 0.19
C TYR A 100 -4.37 20.87 0.25
N PRO A 101 -5.60 21.31 0.55
CA PRO A 101 -5.86 22.70 0.90
C PRO A 101 -4.98 23.10 2.09
N VAL A 102 -4.22 24.19 1.94
CA VAL A 102 -3.50 24.81 3.04
C VAL A 102 -4.48 25.71 3.78
N PHE A 103 -5.29 25.14 4.67
CA PHE A 103 -5.86 25.93 5.77
C PHE A 103 -4.88 25.85 6.92
N THR A 104 -4.65 26.96 7.61
CA THR A 104 -3.90 26.90 8.88
C THR A 104 -4.73 26.15 9.91
N GLU A 105 -4.10 25.47 10.87
CA GLU A 105 -4.80 24.72 11.92
C GLU A 105 -5.83 25.58 12.65
N GLU A 106 -5.44 26.82 12.94
CA GLU A 106 -6.28 27.83 13.56
C GLU A 106 -7.51 28.15 12.71
N GLU A 107 -7.37 28.26 11.38
CA GLU A 107 -8.50 28.46 10.47
C GLU A 107 -9.42 27.25 10.39
N ALA A 108 -8.85 26.03 10.34
CA ALA A 108 -9.63 24.81 10.31
C ALA A 108 -10.40 24.60 11.62
N GLN A 109 -9.76 24.81 12.77
CA GLN A 109 -10.38 24.73 14.10
C GLN A 109 -11.42 25.83 14.31
N THR A 110 -11.13 27.08 13.94
CA THR A 110 -12.09 28.19 14.03
C THR A 110 -13.33 27.91 13.17
N LYS A 111 -13.15 27.37 11.96
CA LYS A 111 -14.28 26.96 11.11
C LYS A 111 -15.03 25.76 11.68
N LEU A 112 -14.35 24.80 12.31
CA LEU A 112 -14.99 23.66 12.97
C LEU A 112 -15.85 24.12 14.16
N GLN A 113 -15.36 25.08 14.95
CA GLN A 113 -16.10 25.67 16.08
C GLN A 113 -17.31 26.48 15.62
N GLY A 114 -17.25 27.07 14.43
CA GLY A 114 -18.33 27.88 13.83
C GLY A 114 -19.23 27.14 12.84
N ILE A 115 -19.02 25.85 12.60
CA ILE A 115 -19.76 25.12 11.56
C ILE A 115 -21.23 24.97 11.96
N THR A 116 -22.11 25.36 11.04
CA THR A 116 -23.56 25.30 11.21
C THR A 116 -24.18 24.75 9.93
N GLN A 117 -25.21 23.91 10.04
CA GLN A 117 -25.92 23.39 8.88
C GLN A 117 -26.75 24.52 8.23
N ARG A 118 -26.20 25.16 7.20
CA ARG A 118 -26.86 26.28 6.49
C ARG A 118 -27.70 25.81 5.30
N ASP A 119 -27.21 24.83 4.56
CA ASP A 119 -27.85 24.31 3.35
C ASP A 119 -28.39 22.89 3.60
N THR A 120 -27.85 21.86 2.96
CA THR A 120 -28.29 20.47 3.15
C THR A 120 -27.37 19.69 4.08
N VAL A 121 -27.91 18.63 4.70
CA VAL A 121 -27.14 17.72 5.58
C VAL A 121 -25.91 17.17 4.85
N GLY A 122 -26.04 16.84 3.56
CA GLY A 122 -24.94 16.26 2.78
C GLY A 122 -23.76 17.23 2.60
N GLU A 123 -24.04 18.51 2.47
CA GLU A 123 -23.00 19.55 2.32
C GLU A 123 -22.35 19.87 3.65
N TYR A 124 -23.14 19.96 4.72
CA TYR A 124 -22.63 20.07 6.08
C TYR A 124 -21.69 18.91 6.43
N VAL A 125 -22.11 17.66 6.17
CA VAL A 125 -21.28 16.47 6.43
C VAL A 125 -20.00 16.48 5.58
N ARG A 126 -20.08 16.95 4.33
CA ARG A 126 -18.92 17.08 3.43
C ARG A 126 -17.91 18.09 3.96
N GLU A 127 -18.35 19.28 4.33
CA GLU A 127 -17.49 20.34 4.88
C GLU A 127 -16.91 19.96 6.24
N PHE A 128 -17.74 19.38 7.13
CA PHE A 128 -17.29 18.88 8.42
C PHE A 128 -16.19 17.81 8.26
N LYS A 129 -16.38 16.86 7.34
CA LYS A 129 -15.40 15.80 7.07
C LYS A 129 -14.10 16.37 6.49
N GLU A 130 -14.17 17.37 5.62
CA GLU A 130 -12.97 18.02 5.08
C GLU A 130 -12.17 18.76 6.15
N LEU A 131 -12.82 19.42 7.09
CA LEU A 131 -12.15 20.11 8.21
C LEU A 131 -11.55 19.12 9.22
N MET A 132 -12.27 18.04 9.56
CA MET A 132 -11.76 16.99 10.46
C MET A 132 -10.48 16.32 9.95
N LEU A 133 -10.40 16.06 8.64
CA LEU A 133 -9.20 15.49 8.02
C LEU A 133 -7.99 16.42 8.10
N GLN A 134 -8.20 17.73 8.07
CA GLN A 134 -7.13 18.72 8.17
C GLN A 134 -6.61 18.84 9.61
N VAL A 135 -7.50 18.85 10.61
CA VAL A 135 -7.10 18.89 12.03
C VAL A 135 -6.33 17.62 12.41
N SER A 136 -6.76 16.45 11.95
CA SER A 136 -6.08 15.18 12.25
C SER A 136 -4.67 15.08 11.65
N GLU A 137 -4.43 15.62 10.44
CA GLU A 137 -3.07 15.65 9.86
C GLU A 137 -2.12 16.58 10.60
N VAL A 138 -2.60 17.73 11.08
CA VAL A 138 -1.76 18.67 11.85
C VAL A 138 -1.35 18.04 13.17
N THR A 139 -2.27 17.38 13.88
CA THR A 139 -1.95 16.68 15.12
C THR A 139 -0.87 15.61 14.92
N GLU A 140 -0.90 14.84 13.82
CA GLU A 140 0.18 13.89 13.51
C GLU A 140 1.52 14.59 13.25
N ARG A 141 1.54 15.74 12.55
CA ARG A 141 2.79 16.50 12.29
C ARG A 141 3.36 17.17 13.54
N GLU A 142 2.53 17.73 14.41
CA GLU A 142 2.97 18.36 15.65
C GLU A 142 3.51 17.32 16.64
N VAL A 143 2.88 16.15 16.72
CA VAL A 143 3.37 15.02 17.52
C VAL A 143 4.74 14.54 17.02
N LEU A 144 5.00 14.60 15.71
CA LEU A 144 6.31 14.26 15.12
C LEU A 144 7.40 15.33 15.36
N LEU A 145 7.03 16.56 15.75
CA LEU A 145 7.97 17.64 16.07
C LEU A 145 8.23 17.78 17.59
N ALA A 146 7.56 16.99 18.43
CA ALA A 146 7.62 17.04 19.88
C ALA A 146 8.62 16.06 20.54
N PHE A 147 9.51 15.43 19.75
CA PHE A 147 10.58 14.53 20.21
C PHE A 147 11.94 14.98 19.68
#